data_AF-A0A847D1Q7-F1
#
_entry.id   AF-A0A847D1Q7-F1
#
_cell.length_a   1.000
_cell.length_b   1.000
_cell.length_c   1.000
_cell.angle_alpha   90.00
_cell.angle_beta   90.00
_cell.angle_gamma   90.00
#
_symmetry.space_group_name_H-M   'P 1'
#
loop_
_entity.id
_entity.type
_entity.pdbx_description
1 polymer ?
#
loop_
_entity_poly.entity_id
_entity_poly.type
_entity_poly.pdbx_seq_one_letter_code
_entity_poly.pdbx_strand_id
1 'polypeptide(L)'
;MRFVVARTFKKNGSAAIAIDTVPSIFGYSEELEQRFGRKIEVLLLSGDSAEALEEAWPEYAPIAVTEDKESFERMIEEKVNRKK
;
A
#
# COMPACT_ATOMS: atom_id res chain seq x y z
N MET A 1 -14.99 -0.56 -5.29
CA MET A 1 -14.27 -1.47 -4.35
C MET A 1 -13.57 -0.67 -3.24
N ARG A 2 -13.11 -1.32 -2.16
CA ARG A 2 -12.32 -0.68 -1.10
C ARG A 2 -10.92 -1.27 -1.08
N PHE A 3 -9.92 -0.42 -0.99
CA PHE A 3 -8.52 -0.78 -1.02
C PHE A 3 -7.83 -0.30 0.24
N VAL A 4 -6.97 -1.16 0.77
CA VAL A 4 -5.95 -0.79 1.75
C VAL A 4 -4.72 -0.37 0.96
N VAL A 5 -4.29 0.87 1.14
CA VAL A 5 -3.15 1.46 0.44
C VAL A 5 -2.04 1.72 1.45
N ALA A 6 -0.88 1.11 1.22
CA ALA A 6 0.34 1.36 1.98
C ALA A 6 1.24 2.31 1.18
N ARG A 7 1.39 3.53 1.68
CA ARG A 7 2.30 4.53 1.14
C ARG A 7 3.68 4.33 1.76
N THR A 8 4.67 4.13 0.90
CA THR A 8 6.08 4.18 1.29
C THR A 8 6.61 5.58 1.01
N PHE A 9 7.28 6.24 1.96
CA PHE A 9 7.79 7.63 1.79
C PHE A 9 9.00 7.74 0.84
N LYS A 10 9.23 6.74 -0.01
CA LYS A 10 10.21 6.80 -1.11
C LYS A 10 9.50 7.26 -2.39
N LYS A 11 10.23 7.96 -3.26
CA LYS A 11 9.74 8.62 -4.48
C LYS A 11 8.87 7.77 -5.43
N ASN A 12 8.84 6.44 -5.31
CA ASN A 12 8.23 5.53 -6.30
C ASN A 12 7.18 4.56 -5.71
N GLY A 13 6.27 5.13 -4.93
CA GLY A 13 4.88 4.70 -4.99
C GLY A 13 4.36 3.89 -3.81
N SER A 14 3.07 3.65 -3.91
CA SER A 14 2.26 2.94 -2.92
C SER A 14 1.99 1.52 -3.39
N ALA A 15 1.63 0.64 -2.46
CA ALA A 15 1.02 -0.64 -2.75
C ALA A 15 -0.45 -0.58 -2.35
N ALA A 16 -1.31 -1.29 -3.07
CA ALA A 16 -2.72 -1.42 -2.74
C ALA A 16 -3.17 -2.88 -2.78
N ILE A 17 -4.11 -3.22 -1.93
CA ILE A 17 -4.72 -4.55 -1.85
C ILE A 17 -6.21 -4.39 -1.51
N ALA A 18 -7.07 -5.30 -1.97
CA ALA A 18 -8.49 -5.27 -1.64
C ALA A 18 -8.70 -5.43 -0.13
N ILE A 19 -9.62 -4.66 0.46
CA ILE A 19 -9.85 -4.68 1.91
C ILE A 19 -10.19 -6.09 2.44
N ASP A 20 -10.91 -6.89 1.66
CA ASP A 20 -11.39 -8.22 2.03
C ASP A 20 -10.26 -9.24 2.24
N THR A 21 -9.04 -8.91 1.79
CA THR A 21 -7.85 -9.76 1.93
C THR A 21 -7.02 -9.41 3.16
N VAL A 22 -7.31 -8.28 3.82
CA VAL A 22 -6.59 -7.82 5.02
C VAL A 22 -7.45 -8.11 6.25
N PRO A 23 -6.96 -8.94 7.20
CA PRO A 23 -7.77 -9.37 8.35
C PRO A 23 -8.11 -8.23 9.32
N SER A 24 -7.24 -7.22 9.44
CA SER A 24 -7.49 -5.99 10.21
C SER A 24 -6.61 -4.87 9.70
N ILE A 25 -7.17 -3.66 9.57
CA ILE A 25 -6.42 -2.44 9.23
C ILE A 25 -5.83 -1.80 10.49
N PHE A 26 -6.53 -1.96 11.63
CA PHE A 26 -6.08 -1.40 12.91
C PHE A 26 -4.79 -2.10 13.34
N GLY A 27 -3.73 -1.31 13.54
CA GLY A 27 -2.39 -1.79 13.87
C GLY A 27 -1.57 -2.27 12.68
N TYR A 28 -2.13 -2.34 11.47
CA TYR A 28 -1.40 -2.86 10.31
C TYR A 28 -0.26 -1.94 9.87
N SER A 29 -0.43 -0.62 10.01
CA SER A 29 0.68 0.32 9.82
C SER A 29 1.83 0.03 10.79
N GLU A 30 1.54 -0.15 12.08
CA GLU A 30 2.56 -0.44 13.11
C GLU A 30 3.25 -1.80 12.88
N GLU A 31 2.51 -2.80 12.42
CA GLU A 31 3.06 -4.11 12.02
C GLU A 31 4.04 -3.96 10.85
N LEU A 32 3.63 -3.24 9.79
CA LEU A 32 4.48 -2.99 8.62
C LEU A 32 5.71 -2.13 8.99
N GLU A 33 5.54 -1.13 9.85
CA GLU A 33 6.63 -0.28 10.32
C GLU A 33 7.66 -1.05 11.13
N GLN A 34 7.21 -1.92 12.05
CA GLN A 34 8.08 -2.82 12.82
C GLN A 34 8.81 -3.80 11.91
N ARG A 35 8.11 -4.38 10.92
CA ARG A 35 8.67 -5.38 10.01
C ARG A 35 9.72 -4.80 9.07
N PHE A 36 9.46 -3.63 8.49
CA PHE A 36 10.32 -3.02 7.48
C PHE A 36 11.26 -1.93 8.02
N GLY A 37 11.16 -1.63 9.32
CA GLY A 37 12.03 -0.64 10.00
C GLY A 37 11.90 0.77 9.44
N ARG A 38 10.76 1.10 8.84
CA ARG A 38 10.49 2.38 8.17
C ARG A 38 9.07 2.80 8.36
N LYS A 39 8.85 4.12 8.42
CA LYS A 39 7.52 4.71 8.46
C LYS A 39 6.71 4.29 7.23
N ILE A 40 5.51 3.78 7.43
CA ILE A 40 4.58 3.33 6.39
C ILE A 40 3.19 3.82 6.78
N GLU A 41 2.60 4.61 5.90
CA GLU A 41 1.26 5.13 6.10
C GLU A 41 0.26 4.19 5.43
N VAL A 42 -0.73 3.72 6.19
CA VAL A 42 -1.79 2.84 5.69
C VAL A 42 -3.11 3.60 5.66
N LEU A 43 -3.77 3.58 4.51
CA LEU A 43 -5.01 4.31 4.26
C LEU A 43 -6.06 3.39 3.67
N LEU A 44 -7.33 3.68 3.96
CA LEU A 44 -8.45 3.06 3.27
C LEU A 44 -8.96 3.99 2.18
N LEU A 45 -8.80 3.59 0.93
CA LEU A 45 -9.32 4.34 -0.22
C LEU A 45 -10.44 3.55 -0.89
N SER A 46 -11.47 4.27 -1.37
CA SER A 46 -12.54 3.69 -2.18
C SER A 46 -12.30 4.04 -3.65
N GLY A 47 -12.36 3.05 -4.52
CA GLY A 47 -12.18 3.22 -5.96
C GLY A 47 -12.62 1.97 -6.72
N ASP A 48 -12.89 2.08 -8.01
CA ASP A 48 -13.34 0.97 -8.84
C ASP A 48 -12.18 0.21 -9.51
N SER A 49 -11.00 0.82 -9.58
CA SER A 49 -9.78 0.25 -10.16
C SER A 49 -8.52 0.94 -9.62
N ALA A 50 -7.34 0.37 -9.92
CA ALA A 50 -6.04 0.99 -9.61
C ALA A 50 -5.92 2.40 -10.22
N GLU A 51 -6.31 2.53 -11.49
CA GLU A 51 -6.28 3.78 -12.24
C GLU A 51 -7.22 4.81 -11.63
N ALA A 52 -8.41 4.40 -11.17
CA ALA A 52 -9.34 5.28 -10.47
C ALA A 52 -8.79 5.77 -9.12
N LEU A 53 -8.01 4.93 -8.41
CA LEU A 53 -7.32 5.36 -7.20
C LEU A 53 -6.22 6.36 -7.49
N GLU A 54 -5.44 6.16 -8.55
CA GLU A 54 -4.39 7.09 -8.95
C GLU A 54 -4.96 8.43 -9.42
N GLU A 55 -6.06 8.41 -10.19
CA GLU A 55 -6.73 9.64 -10.65
C GLU A 55 -7.34 10.42 -9.48
N ALA A 56 -8.01 9.73 -8.55
CA ALA A 56 -8.59 10.37 -7.37
C ALA A 56 -7.52 10.81 -6.35
N TRP A 57 -6.39 10.11 -6.30
CA TRP A 57 -5.34 10.31 -5.29
C TRP A 57 -3.92 10.31 -5.92
N PRO A 58 -3.60 11.32 -6.75
CA PRO A 58 -2.36 11.36 -7.53
C PRO A 58 -1.09 11.43 -6.67
N GLU A 59 -1.19 11.90 -5.43
CA GLU A 59 -0.07 11.96 -4.48
C GLU A 59 0.42 10.58 -3.98
N TYR A 60 -0.36 9.52 -4.22
CA TYR A 60 -0.04 8.12 -3.91
C TYR A 60 0.43 7.34 -5.13
N ALA A 61 0.33 7.92 -6.33
CA ALA A 61 0.80 7.31 -7.57
C ALA A 61 2.35 7.20 -7.59
N PRO A 62 2.92 6.15 -8.21
CA PRO A 62 2.22 4.99 -8.77
C PRO A 62 1.75 4.00 -7.69
N ILE A 63 0.52 3.50 -7.81
CA ILE A 63 -0.12 2.52 -6.94
C ILE A 63 -0.05 1.13 -7.59
N ALA A 64 0.72 0.22 -6.97
CA ALA A 64 0.75 -1.17 -7.40
C ALA A 64 -0.35 -1.96 -6.70
N VAL A 65 -1.39 -2.39 -7.44
CA VAL A 65 -2.43 -3.27 -6.90
C VAL A 65 -1.94 -4.72 -6.90
N THR A 66 -2.21 -5.41 -5.80
CA THR A 66 -1.83 -6.80 -5.57
C THR A 66 -3.07 -7.63 -5.23
N GLU A 67 -3.01 -8.93 -5.53
CA GLU A 67 -4.17 -9.83 -5.42
C GLU A 67 -4.28 -10.48 -4.04
N ASP A 68 -3.17 -10.55 -3.30
CA ASP A 68 -3.07 -11.25 -2.01
C ASP A 68 -2.10 -10.55 -1.04
N LYS A 69 -2.23 -10.88 0.24
CA LYS A 69 -1.47 -10.27 1.34
C LYS A 69 0.04 -10.45 1.20
N GLU A 70 0.50 -11.61 0.73
CA GLU A 70 1.93 -11.90 0.61
C GLU A 70 2.56 -11.03 -0.49
N SER A 71 1.90 -10.95 -1.65
CA SER A 71 2.28 -10.08 -2.77
C SER A 71 2.29 -8.60 -2.36
N PHE A 72 1.30 -8.16 -1.58
CA PHE A 72 1.22 -6.79 -1.06
C PHE A 72 2.41 -6.43 -0.17
N GLU A 73 2.71 -7.27 0.81
CA GLU A 73 3.80 -7.04 1.77
C GLU A 73 5.16 -7.08 1.08
N ARG A 74 5.34 -8.00 0.13
CA ARG A 74 6.55 -8.07 -0.69
C ARG A 74 6.72 -6.82 -1.56
N MET A 75 5.64 -6.31 -2.15
CA MET A 75 5.68 -5.07 -2.93
C MET A 75 6.07 -3.86 -2.05
N ILE A 76 5.56 -3.80 -0.82
CA ILE A 76 5.96 -2.77 0.15
C ILE A 76 7.45 -2.91 0.48
N GLU A 77 7.92 -4.12 0.76
CA GLU A 77 9.34 -4.40 1.03
C GLU A 77 10.24 -3.94 -0.11
N GLU A 78 9.90 -4.28 -1.36
CA GLU A 78 10.64 -3.88 -2.54
C GLU A 78 10.68 -2.35 -2.67
N LYS A 79 9.53 -1.66 -2.50
CA LYS A 79 9.44 -0.19 -2.57
C LYS A 79 10.21 0.50 -1.45
N VAL A 80 10.20 -0.07 -0.24
CA VAL A 80 11.00 0.41 0.89
C VAL A 80 12.50 0.19 0.62
N ASN A 81 12.90 -0.96 0.09
CA ASN A 81 14.33 -1.27 -0.07
C ASN A 81 14.97 -0.69 -1.32
N ARG A 82 14.22 -0.38 -2.39
CA ARG A 82 14.73 0.16 -3.66
C ARG A 82 15.61 1.40 -3.43
N LYS A 83 16.93 1.23 -3.49
CA LYS A 83 17.88 2.36 -3.49
C LYS A 83 17.69 3.11 -4.81
N LYS A 84 17.72 4.45 -4.72
CA LYS A 84 17.62 5.37 -5.86
C LYS A 84 18.52 4.96 -7.00
#